data_AF-A0A973TQS2-F1
#
_entry.id   AF-A0A973TQS2-F1
#
_cell.length_a   1.000
_cell.length_b   1.000
_cell.length_c   1.000
_cell.angle_alpha   90.00
_cell.angle_beta   90.00
_cell.angle_gamma   90.00
#
_symmetry.space_group_name_H-M   'P 1'
#
loop_
_entity.id
_entity.type
_entity.pdbx_description
1 polymer ?
#
loop_
_entity_poly.entity_id
_entity_poly.type
_entity_poly.pdbx_seq_one_letter_code
_entity_poly.pdbx_strand_id
1 'polypeptide(L)'
;MRAFPLIALLPAAAFAQSTPPATTSPPTTPVELDRVQITATRLPEAARDVPASISVIERDDGRTDTLGAALSERLTTVPGLLARDRRNYAQDEQISIRGFGTRASFGIRGVRLAIDG
;
A
#
# COMPACT_ATOMS: atom_id res chain seq x y z
N MET A 1 -80.60 -37.60 -17.24
CA MET A 1 -81.00 -36.23 -16.86
C MET A 1 -80.08 -35.73 -15.75
N ARG A 2 -78.97 -35.04 -16.07
CA ARG A 2 -78.27 -34.11 -15.16
C ARG A 2 -77.59 -33.02 -16.00
N ALA A 3 -78.05 -31.79 -15.80
CA ALA A 3 -77.62 -30.59 -16.51
C ALA A 3 -76.57 -29.82 -15.66
N PHE A 4 -75.43 -29.50 -16.29
CA PHE A 4 -74.71 -28.21 -16.40
C PHE A 4 -74.98 -27.06 -15.39
N PRO A 5 -74.08 -26.04 -15.25
CA PRO A 5 -72.68 -26.03 -14.80
C PRO A 5 -72.43 -24.90 -13.74
N LEU A 6 -71.20 -24.66 -13.28
CA LEU A 6 -70.80 -23.31 -12.87
C LEU A 6 -69.31 -23.08 -13.14
N ILE A 7 -69.05 -22.26 -14.15
CA ILE A 7 -67.73 -21.78 -14.58
C ILE A 7 -67.49 -20.46 -13.86
N ALA A 8 -66.38 -20.34 -13.11
CA ALA A 8 -65.87 -19.07 -12.62
C ALA A 8 -64.54 -18.78 -13.34
N LEU A 9 -64.59 -17.77 -14.21
CA LEU A 9 -63.48 -17.22 -14.98
C LEU A 9 -62.89 -16.02 -14.22
N LEU A 10 -61.63 -16.08 -13.80
CA LEU A 10 -60.88 -14.92 -13.29
C LEU A 10 -59.91 -14.41 -14.39
N PRO A 11 -59.78 -13.09 -14.60
CA PRO A 11 -58.89 -12.55 -15.62
C PRO A 11 -57.45 -12.41 -15.10
N ALA A 12 -56.49 -12.88 -15.91
CA ALA A 12 -55.07 -12.65 -15.70
C ALA A 12 -54.71 -11.20 -16.09
N ALA A 13 -54.30 -10.38 -15.13
CA ALA A 13 -53.71 -9.08 -15.39
C ALA A 13 -52.24 -9.27 -15.79
N ALA A 14 -51.96 -9.23 -17.10
CA ALA A 14 -50.60 -9.18 -17.62
C ALA A 14 -50.03 -7.76 -17.45
N PHE A 15 -49.20 -7.56 -16.43
CA PHE A 15 -48.35 -6.37 -16.36
C PHE A 15 -47.16 -6.56 -17.30
N ALA A 16 -47.12 -5.79 -18.39
CA ALA A 16 -45.93 -5.68 -19.23
C ALA A 16 -44.85 -4.90 -18.47
N GLN A 17 -43.79 -5.58 -18.01
CA GLN A 17 -42.59 -4.91 -17.49
C GLN A 17 -41.71 -4.54 -18.68
N SER A 18 -41.54 -3.24 -18.95
CA SER A 18 -40.56 -2.75 -19.90
C SER A 18 -39.16 -2.89 -19.30
N THR A 19 -38.37 -3.83 -19.81
CA THR A 19 -36.95 -3.97 -19.46
C THR A 19 -36.19 -2.72 -19.94
N PRO A 20 -35.57 -1.92 -19.05
CA PRO A 20 -34.74 -0.81 -19.49
C PRO A 20 -33.51 -1.35 -20.25
N PRO A 21 -33.02 -0.64 -21.27
CA PRO A 21 -31.86 -1.08 -22.03
C PRO A 21 -30.64 -1.15 -21.10
N ALA A 22 -29.94 -2.29 -21.13
CA ALA A 22 -28.72 -2.48 -20.40
C ALA A 22 -27.67 -1.46 -20.88
N THR A 23 -27.31 -0.51 -20.02
CA THR A 23 -26.14 0.34 -20.24
C THR A 23 -24.89 -0.54 -20.18
N THR A 24 -24.26 -0.76 -21.33
CA THR A 24 -22.93 -1.38 -21.41
C THR A 24 -21.96 -0.54 -20.59
N SER A 25 -21.59 -1.03 -19.41
CA SER A 25 -20.49 -0.45 -18.63
C SER A 25 -19.20 -0.66 -19.43
N PRO A 26 -18.34 0.37 -19.57
CA PRO A 26 -17.06 0.20 -20.25
C PRO A 26 -16.23 -0.87 -19.53
N PRO A 27 -15.38 -1.63 -20.25
CA PRO A 27 -14.50 -2.61 -19.62
C PRO A 27 -13.58 -1.92 -18.62
N THR A 28 -13.79 -2.21 -17.34
CA THR A 28 -12.96 -1.78 -16.21
C THR A 28 -11.69 -2.64 -16.15
N THR A 29 -10.85 -2.56 -17.19
CA THR A 29 -9.50 -3.15 -17.12
C THR A 29 -8.55 -2.06 -16.64
N PRO A 30 -7.94 -2.20 -15.45
CA PRO A 30 -7.00 -1.19 -14.95
C PRO A 30 -5.81 -1.09 -15.90
N VAL A 31 -5.42 0.15 -16.24
CA VAL A 31 -4.18 0.41 -16.97
C VAL A 31 -3.03 0.33 -15.96
N GLU A 32 -2.10 -0.60 -16.19
CA GLU A 32 -0.87 -0.69 -15.42
C GLU A 32 0.11 0.37 -15.92
N LEU A 33 0.62 1.19 -15.01
CA LEU A 33 1.58 2.25 -15.31
C LEU A 33 2.99 1.81 -14.89
N ASP A 34 3.99 2.33 -15.59
CA ASP A 34 5.39 2.12 -15.20
C ASP A 34 5.66 2.69 -13.80
N ARG A 35 6.43 1.93 -13.01
CA ARG A 35 6.82 2.35 -11.65
C ARG A 35 7.80 3.52 -11.71
N VAL A 36 7.49 4.59 -11.01
CA VAL A 36 8.43 5.68 -10.75
C VAL A 36 9.43 5.25 -9.67
N GLN A 37 10.72 5.25 -9.99
CA GLN A 37 11.79 4.94 -9.05
C GLN A 37 12.57 6.20 -8.69
N ILE A 38 12.63 6.51 -7.39
CA ILE A 38 13.38 7.66 -6.88
C ILE A 38 14.58 7.13 -6.11
N THR A 39 15.78 7.52 -6.52
CA THR A 39 17.05 7.09 -5.90
C THR A 39 17.77 8.26 -5.24
N ALA A 40 18.60 7.94 -4.24
CA ALA A 40 19.42 8.95 -3.56
C ALA A 40 20.42 9.64 -4.51
N THR A 41 20.82 8.98 -5.61
CA THR A 41 21.80 9.48 -6.59
C THR A 41 21.22 10.42 -7.62
N ARG A 42 19.90 10.71 -7.60
CA ARG A 42 19.14 11.50 -8.61
C ARG A 42 19.14 10.93 -10.04
N LEU A 43 20.14 10.12 -10.39
CA LEU A 43 20.22 9.34 -11.62
C LEU A 43 20.04 7.86 -11.28
N PRO A 44 19.25 7.11 -12.07
CA PRO A 44 19.08 5.68 -11.88
C PRO A 44 20.35 4.95 -12.31
N GLU A 45 21.05 4.36 -11.35
CA GLU A 45 22.26 3.57 -11.56
C GLU A 45 22.23 2.37 -10.60
N ALA A 46 22.84 1.25 -10.99
CA ALA A 46 22.90 0.08 -10.12
C ALA A 46 23.75 0.39 -8.88
N ALA A 47 23.32 -0.08 -7.71
CA ALA A 47 23.97 0.27 -6.44
C ALA A 47 25.48 -0.08 -6.36
N ARG A 48 25.92 -1.08 -7.15
CA ARG A 48 27.33 -1.50 -7.26
C ARG A 48 28.21 -0.54 -8.05
N ASP A 49 27.61 0.24 -8.94
CA ASP A 49 28.32 1.14 -9.86
C ASP A 49 28.44 2.55 -9.24
N VAL A 50 27.61 2.85 -8.23
CA VAL A 50 27.68 4.09 -7.47
C VAL A 50 28.89 4.07 -6.50
N PRO A 51 29.76 5.11 -6.49
CA PRO A 51 30.89 5.21 -5.56
C PRO A 51 30.46 5.65 -4.14
N ALA A 52 29.40 5.03 -3.60
CA ALA A 52 28.87 5.30 -2.27
C ALA A 52 28.26 4.03 -1.65
N SER A 53 28.17 3.98 -0.32
CA SER A 53 27.43 2.90 0.35
C SER A 53 25.93 3.11 0.21
N ILE A 54 25.25 2.17 -0.44
CA ILE A 54 23.78 2.16 -0.59
C ILE A 54 23.23 0.90 0.06
N SER A 55 22.14 1.05 0.80
CA SER A 55 21.36 -0.07 1.32
C SER A 55 19.91 0.16 0.94
N VAL A 56 19.27 -0.89 0.43
CA VAL A 56 17.85 -0.88 0.02
C VAL A 56 17.14 -1.92 0.87
N ILE A 57 16.04 -1.51 1.48
CA ILE A 57 15.12 -2.41 2.18
C ILE A 57 13.82 -2.41 1.38
N GLU A 58 13.46 -3.58 0.87
CA GLU A 58 12.17 -3.76 0.22
C GLU A 58 11.08 -3.93 1.27
N ARG A 59 9.86 -3.49 0.95
CA ARG A 59 8.70 -3.64 1.85
C ARG A 59 8.32 -5.11 2.05
N ASP A 60 8.57 -5.96 1.06
CA ASP A 60 8.26 -7.38 1.11
C ASP A 60 9.54 -8.20 0.97
N ASP A 61 10.48 -7.94 1.87
CA ASP A 61 11.73 -8.69 2.03
C ASP A 61 11.51 -10.12 2.59
N GLY A 62 10.27 -10.63 2.55
CA GLY A 62 9.88 -11.96 3.04
C GLY A 62 9.89 -12.08 4.56
N ARG A 63 10.04 -10.97 5.29
CA ARG A 63 10.26 -10.96 6.72
C ARG A 63 8.95 -10.82 7.51
N THR A 64 8.60 -11.86 8.25
CA THR A 64 7.33 -11.96 9.03
C THR A 64 7.56 -12.01 10.54
N ASP A 65 8.78 -11.82 11.00
CA ASP A 65 9.16 -11.87 12.44
C ASP A 65 8.82 -10.58 13.19
N THR A 66 8.31 -9.57 12.50
CA THR A 66 7.99 -8.25 13.07
C THR A 66 6.61 -7.78 12.67
N LEU A 67 6.00 -6.96 13.53
CA LEU A 67 4.69 -6.37 13.29
C LEU A 67 4.72 -5.30 12.19
N GLY A 68 5.91 -4.73 11.90
CA GLY A 68 6.07 -3.63 10.95
C GLY A 68 5.50 -2.32 11.47
N ALA A 69 5.33 -2.19 12.79
CA ALA A 69 4.77 -1.02 13.44
C ALA A 69 5.83 0.08 13.65
N ALA A 70 7.10 -0.32 13.75
CA ALA A 70 8.23 0.53 14.01
C ALA A 70 9.22 0.48 12.83
N LEU A 71 9.79 1.62 12.44
CA LEU A 71 10.76 1.68 11.35
C LEU A 71 12.07 0.96 11.74
N SER A 72 12.43 1.07 13.01
CA SER A 72 13.60 0.43 13.63
C SER A 72 13.62 -1.07 13.43
N GLU A 73 12.45 -1.73 13.41
CA GLU A 73 12.34 -3.16 13.18
C GLU A 73 13.01 -3.56 11.87
N ARG A 74 12.78 -2.80 10.79
CA ARG A 74 13.30 -3.09 9.43
C ARG A 74 14.72 -2.58 9.23
N LEU A 75 15.08 -1.50 9.92
CA LEU A 75 16.38 -0.86 9.78
C LEU A 75 17.54 -1.60 10.48
N THR A 76 17.24 -2.64 11.27
CA THR A 76 18.25 -3.45 11.99
C THR A 76 19.27 -4.15 11.08
N THR A 77 18.94 -4.39 9.82
CA THR A 77 19.80 -5.10 8.84
C THR A 77 20.84 -4.20 8.19
N VAL A 78 20.71 -2.87 8.32
CA VAL A 78 21.57 -1.90 7.62
C VAL A 78 22.86 -1.67 8.43
N PRO A 79 24.04 -2.00 7.87
CA PRO A 79 25.29 -1.83 8.58
C PRO A 79 25.63 -0.36 8.81
N GLY A 80 26.07 -0.03 10.02
CA GLY A 80 26.43 1.34 10.39
C GLY A 80 25.24 2.28 10.59
N LEU A 81 24.01 1.75 10.58
CA LEU A 81 22.79 2.46 10.96
C LEU A 81 22.32 1.95 12.32
N LEU A 82 21.90 2.87 13.18
CA LEU A 82 21.24 2.59 14.45
C LEU A 82 19.87 3.28 14.45
N ALA A 83 18.82 2.49 14.58
CA ALA A 83 17.45 2.98 14.80
C ALA A 83 16.99 2.51 16.19
N ARG A 84 16.61 3.45 17.05
CA ARG A 84 16.23 3.15 18.43
C ARG A 84 14.79 3.60 18.68
N ASP A 85 13.91 2.62 18.81
CA ASP A 85 12.57 2.83 19.35
C ASP A 85 12.62 3.02 20.88
N ARG A 86 11.86 3.99 21.36
CA ARG A 86 11.70 4.31 22.79
C ARG A 86 10.35 3.84 23.35
N ARG A 87 9.59 3.04 22.57
CA ARG A 87 8.25 2.54 22.90
C ARG A 87 7.27 3.66 23.23
N ASN A 88 7.42 4.78 22.54
CA ASN A 88 6.54 5.94 22.64
C ASN A 88 6.30 6.49 21.23
N TYR A 89 5.26 5.99 20.57
CA TYR A 89 4.93 6.34 19.19
C TYR A 89 4.48 7.80 18.99
N ALA A 90 4.25 8.55 20.07
CA ALA A 90 4.04 10.00 19.98
C ALA A 90 5.36 10.76 19.72
N GLN A 91 6.51 10.09 19.83
CA GLN A 91 7.82 10.60 19.53
C GLN A 91 8.46 9.76 18.43
N ASP A 92 9.15 10.40 17.50
CA ASP A 92 9.85 9.71 16.44
C ASP A 92 11.02 8.87 16.99
N GLU A 93 11.33 7.78 16.29
CA GLU A 93 12.49 6.97 16.58
C GLU A 93 13.79 7.74 16.39
N GLN A 94 14.78 7.47 17.24
CA GLN A 94 16.10 8.05 17.07
C GLN A 94 16.83 7.32 15.92
N ILE A 95 17.23 8.06 14.89
CA ILE A 95 18.03 7.52 13.79
C ILE A 95 19.45 8.08 13.82
N SER A 96 20.43 7.19 13.72
CA SER A 96 21.84 7.53 13.60
C SER A 96 22.50 6.74 12.47
N ILE A 97 23.27 7.42 11.62
CA ILE A 97 24.00 6.80 10.50
C ILE A 97 25.48 7.16 10.63
N ARG A 98 26.34 6.15 10.77
CA ARG A 98 27.80 6.30 10.92
C ARG A 98 28.21 7.39 11.93
N GLY A 99 27.49 7.46 13.06
CA GLY A 99 27.75 8.41 14.16
C GLY A 99 27.02 9.76 14.07
N PHE A 100 26.48 10.13 12.92
CA PHE A 100 25.60 11.30 12.78
C PHE A 100 24.22 10.99 13.35
N GLY A 101 23.60 11.90 14.09
CA GLY A 101 22.30 11.67 14.76
C GLY A 101 22.37 11.05 16.16
N THR A 102 23.57 10.64 16.60
CA THR A 102 23.80 10.08 17.95
C THR A 102 23.40 11.00 19.10
N ARG A 103 23.43 12.33 18.88
CA ARG A 103 23.05 13.34 19.89
C ARG A 103 21.54 13.61 19.97
N ALA A 104 20.74 13.07 19.05
CA ALA A 104 19.30 13.22 19.10
C ALA A 104 18.73 12.41 20.28
N SER A 105 17.86 13.00 21.10
CA SER A 105 17.14 12.25 22.14
C SER A 105 15.94 11.47 21.60
N PHE A 106 15.44 11.87 20.44
CA PHE A 106 14.38 11.29 19.62
C PHE A 106 14.43 11.90 18.21
N GLY A 107 13.84 11.22 17.22
CA GLY A 107 13.78 11.67 15.84
C GLY A 107 15.13 11.76 15.12
N ILE A 108 15.17 12.61 14.10
CA ILE A 108 16.28 12.72 13.15
C ILE A 108 16.98 14.08 13.32
N ARG A 109 18.29 14.08 13.55
CA ARG A 109 19.11 15.30 13.61
C ARG A 109 20.45 15.09 12.92
N GLY A 110 20.87 16.02 12.07
CA GLY A 110 22.15 15.92 11.35
C GLY A 110 22.17 14.80 10.30
N VAL A 111 21.01 14.30 9.90
CA VAL A 111 20.78 13.36 8.79
C VAL A 111 19.63 13.91 7.96
N ARG A 112 19.70 13.75 6.64
CA ARG A 112 18.64 14.18 5.72
C ARG A 112 17.66 13.03 5.51
N LEU A 113 16.38 13.27 5.81
CA LEU A 113 15.28 12.41 5.41
C LEU A 113 14.55 13.09 4.25
N ALA A 114 14.31 12.33 3.17
CA ALA A 114 13.48 12.72 2.05
C ALA A 114 12.38 11.67 1.91
N ILE A 115 11.17 12.13 1.61
CA ILE A 115 10.00 11.28 1.36
C ILE A 115 9.59 11.61 -0.06
N ASP A 116 9.52 10.59 -0.91
CA ASP A 116 9.14 10.72 -2.33
C ASP A 116 9.96 11.74 -3.15
N GLY A 117 11.22 11.97 -2.75
CA GLY A 117 12.18 12.82 -3.48
C GLY A 117 12.30 14.25 -2.96
#